data_AF-A0A414AY38-F1
#
_entry.id   AF-A0A414AY38-F1
#
_cell.length_a   1.000
_cell.length_b   1.000
_cell.length_c   1.000
_cell.angle_alpha   90.00
_cell.angle_beta   90.00
_cell.angle_gamma   90.00
#
_symmetry.space_group_name_H-M   'P 1'
#
loop_
_entity.id
_entity.type
_entity.pdbx_description
1 polymer ?
#
loop_
_entity_poly.entity_id
_entity_poly.type
_entity_poly.pdbx_seq_one_letter_code
_entity_poly.pdbx_strand_id
1 'polypeptide(L)'
;MMDGCRPSQTFFKVIFPLMKPTVATVVISDVFWIWNEFQIALILLNTQKLQTLQLAINSMFGAYSTKWDIALPGLIISVVPIIVVFLLLQKHIIAGMINGAVKS
;
A
#
# COMPACT_ATOMS: atom_id res chain seq x y z
N MET A 1 14.07 -33.57 -13.84
CA MET A 1 12.92 -33.73 -14.75
C MET A 1 12.55 -35.20 -14.76
N MET A 2 11.64 -35.65 -13.89
CA MET A 2 11.17 -37.05 -13.85
C MET A 2 9.65 -37.19 -14.09
N ASP A 3 8.86 -36.11 -13.95
CA ASP A 3 7.38 -36.16 -14.07
C ASP A 3 6.79 -35.53 -15.37
N GLY A 4 7.57 -35.40 -16.46
CA GLY A 4 7.04 -34.91 -17.74
C GLY A 4 6.54 -33.45 -17.76
N CYS A 5 6.67 -32.70 -16.66
CA CYS A 5 6.25 -31.30 -16.60
C CYS A 5 7.25 -30.37 -17.31
N ARG A 6 6.73 -29.52 -18.21
CA ARG A 6 7.49 -28.45 -18.85
C ARG A 6 8.00 -27.44 -17.78
N PRO A 7 9.17 -26.80 -17.96
CA PRO A 7 9.71 -25.82 -17.00
C PRO A 7 8.71 -24.69 -16.66
N SER A 8 7.96 -24.22 -17.66
CA SER A 8 6.89 -23.22 -17.47
C SER A 8 5.74 -23.74 -16.60
N GLN A 9 5.34 -25.01 -16.75
CA GLN A 9 4.32 -25.63 -15.90
C GLN A 9 4.81 -25.77 -14.46
N THR A 10 6.06 -26.18 -14.25
CA THR A 10 6.65 -26.29 -12.91
C THR A 10 6.68 -24.94 -12.20
N PHE A 11 7.02 -23.86 -12.92
CA PHE A 11 7.02 -22.51 -12.37
C PHE A 11 5.62 -22.07 -11.91
N PHE A 12 4.60 -22.15 -12.78
CA PHE A 12 3.26 -21.67 -12.44
C PHE A 12 2.46 -22.59 -11.51
N LYS A 13 2.67 -23.92 -11.56
CA LYS A 13 1.91 -24.88 -10.73
C LYS A 13 2.56 -25.21 -9.40
N VAL A 14 3.88 -25.10 -9.27
CA VAL A 14 4.59 -25.53 -8.05
C VAL A 14 5.26 -24.33 -7.39
N ILE A 15 6.11 -23.61 -8.11
CA ILE A 15 6.92 -22.53 -7.52
C ILE A 15 6.05 -21.32 -7.16
N PHE A 16 5.21 -20.84 -8.09
CA PHE A 16 4.34 -19.69 -7.89
C PHE A 16 3.38 -19.83 -6.70
N PRO A 17 2.63 -20.94 -6.53
CA PRO A 17 1.78 -21.12 -5.34
C PRO A 17 2.57 -21.28 -4.03
N LEU A 18 3.79 -21.85 -4.07
CA LEU A 18 4.67 -21.86 -2.90
C LEU A 18 5.12 -20.45 -2.48
N MET A 19 5.33 -19.57 -3.46
CA MET A 19 5.75 -18.18 -3.22
C MET A 19 4.57 -17.24 -2.92
N LYS A 20 3.30 -17.64 -3.13
CA LYS A 20 2.12 -16.81 -2.81
C LYS A 20 2.17 -16.11 -1.45
N PRO A 21 2.50 -16.76 -0.33
CA PRO A 21 2.57 -16.07 0.96
C PRO A 21 3.66 -14.98 0.99
N THR A 22 4.81 -15.21 0.37
CA THR A 22 5.90 -14.23 0.28
C THR A 22 5.57 -13.09 -0.68
N VAL A 23 4.93 -13.39 -1.81
CA VAL A 23 4.47 -12.35 -2.75
C VAL A 23 3.41 -11.47 -2.10
N ALA A 24 2.50 -12.07 -1.31
CA ALA A 24 1.48 -11.31 -0.60
C ALA A 24 2.08 -10.31 0.39
N THR A 25 3.11 -10.69 1.17
CA THR A 25 3.76 -9.76 2.10
C THR A 25 4.48 -8.63 1.36
N VAL A 26 5.21 -8.93 0.29
CA VAL A 26 5.90 -7.92 -0.53
C VAL A 26 4.90 -6.94 -1.14
N VAL A 27 3.82 -7.44 -1.74
CA VAL A 27 2.78 -6.60 -2.35
C VAL A 27 2.11 -5.71 -1.31
N ILE A 28 1.82 -6.23 -0.12
CA ILE A 28 1.25 -5.45 0.99
C ILE A 28 2.19 -4.31 1.41
N SER A 29 3.47 -4.62 1.61
CA SER A 29 4.47 -3.62 1.98
C SER A 29 4.66 -2.56 0.90
N ASP A 30 4.66 -2.97 -0.37
CA ASP A 30 4.82 -2.08 -1.51
C ASP A 30 3.61 -1.14 -1.69
N VAL A 31 2.39 -1.67 -1.59
CA VAL A 31 1.16 -0.86 -1.61
C VAL A 31 1.13 0.14 -0.47
N PHE A 32 1.57 -0.26 0.73
CA PHE A 32 1.69 0.65 1.87
C PHE A 32 2.70 1.77 1.62
N TRP A 33 3.84 1.45 0.99
CA TRP A 33 4.86 2.42 0.60
C TRP A 33 4.34 3.40 -0.45
N ILE A 34 3.74 2.90 -1.53
CA ILE A 34 3.17 3.71 -2.61
C ILE A 34 2.08 4.64 -2.07
N TRP A 35 1.27 4.17 -1.12
CA TRP A 35 0.24 5.01 -0.50
C TRP A 35 0.81 6.16 0.34
N ASN A 36 1.96 5.95 0.99
CA ASN A 36 2.66 6.99 1.75
C ASN A 36 3.64 7.80 0.92
N GLU A 37 3.72 7.51 -0.38
CA GLU A 37 4.54 8.28 -1.30
C GLU A 37 3.89 9.64 -1.53
N PHE A 38 4.44 10.65 -0.82
CA PHE A 38 4.06 12.04 -0.97
C PHE A 38 5.04 12.84 -1.84
N GLN A 39 6.32 12.48 -1.84
CA GLN A 39 7.40 13.31 -2.39
C GLN A 39 7.37 13.32 -3.93
N ILE A 40 7.32 12.15 -4.55
CA ILE A 40 7.20 11.96 -6.00
C ILE A 40 5.84 12.49 -6.46
N ALA A 41 4.77 12.24 -5.72
CA ALA A 41 3.45 12.79 -6.00
C ALA A 41 3.49 14.33 -6.07
N LEU A 42 4.12 14.99 -5.11
CA LEU A 42 4.25 16.45 -5.07
C LEU A 42 5.04 17.02 -6.25
N ILE A 43 6.08 16.31 -6.70
CA ILE A 43 6.94 16.76 -7.81
C ILE A 43 6.27 16.52 -9.16
N LEU A 44 5.66 15.34 -9.38
CA LEU A 44 5.10 14.95 -10.67
C LEU A 44 3.69 15.50 -10.92
N LEU A 45 2.86 15.61 -9.88
CA LEU A 45 1.45 15.96 -10.04
C LEU A 45 1.25 17.47 -9.86
N ASN A 46 1.48 18.22 -10.94
CA ASN A 46 1.28 19.67 -10.96
C ASN A 46 -0.18 20.10 -11.24
N THR A 47 -1.06 19.16 -11.62
CA THR A 47 -2.46 19.44 -11.97
C THR A 47 -3.42 18.98 -10.89
N GLN A 48 -4.30 19.88 -10.43
CA GLN A 48 -5.25 19.66 -9.33
C GLN A 48 -6.17 18.44 -9.50
N LYS A 49 -6.46 18.04 -10.75
CA LYS A 49 -7.32 16.89 -11.07
C LYS A 49 -6.67 15.51 -10.84
N LEU A 50 -5.35 15.44 -10.78
CA LEU A 50 -4.61 14.18 -10.61
C LEU A 50 -3.90 14.09 -9.25
N GLN A 51 -4.15 15.04 -8.35
CA GLN A 51 -3.49 15.06 -7.05
C GLN A 51 -3.87 13.84 -6.22
N THR A 52 -2.87 13.29 -5.54
CA THR A 52 -3.10 12.27 -4.50
C THR A 52 -3.85 12.90 -3.33
N LEU A 53 -4.52 12.06 -2.54
CA LEU A 53 -5.27 12.50 -1.36
C LEU A 53 -4.40 13.35 -0.42
N GLN A 54 -3.15 12.93 -0.19
CA GLN A 54 -2.18 13.65 0.65
C GLN A 54 -1.78 15.01 0.07
N LEU A 55 -1.57 15.09 -1.25
CA LEU A 55 -1.22 16.35 -1.93
C LEU A 55 -2.38 17.35 -1.93
N ALA A 56 -3.61 16.85 -2.12
CA ALA A 56 -4.82 17.67 -2.05
C ALA A 56 -4.95 18.33 -0.65
N ILE A 57 -4.76 17.56 0.42
CA ILE A 57 -4.79 18.08 1.80
C ILE A 57 -3.68 19.09 2.06
N ASN A 58 -2.45 18.79 1.63
CA ASN A 58 -1.34 19.73 1.79
C ASN A 58 -1.62 21.06 1.06
N SER A 59 -2.21 21.00 -0.14
CA SER A 59 -2.65 22.19 -0.87
C SER A 59 -3.78 22.96 -0.15
N MET A 60 -4.66 22.25 0.57
CA MET A 60 -5.72 22.88 1.35
C MET A 60 -5.16 23.70 2.52
N PHE A 61 -4.06 23.26 3.15
CA PHE A 61 -3.39 24.05 4.18
C PHE A 61 -2.77 25.34 3.66
N GLY A 62 -2.25 25.34 2.42
CA GLY A 62 -1.73 26.53 1.77
C GLY A 62 -2.83 27.50 1.31
N ALA A 63 -3.92 26.97 0.73
CA ALA A 63 -4.99 27.78 0.13
C ALA A 63 -6.07 28.25 1.13
N TYR A 64 -6.30 27.51 2.22
CA TYR A 64 -7.34 27.77 3.22
C TYR A 64 -6.77 28.15 4.59
N SER A 65 -5.66 28.89 4.62
CA SER A 65 -4.99 29.37 5.85
C SER A 65 -5.93 30.06 6.86
N THR A 66 -7.14 30.45 6.44
CA THR A 66 -8.19 31.10 7.26
C THR A 66 -9.42 30.24 7.55
N LYS A 67 -9.61 29.06 6.93
CA LYS A 67 -10.84 28.22 7.07
C LYS A 67 -10.54 26.85 7.68
N TRP A 68 -10.06 26.85 8.92
CA TRP A 68 -9.75 25.66 9.71
C TRP A 68 -10.96 24.73 9.89
N ASP A 69 -12.16 25.30 9.92
CA ASP A 69 -13.44 24.60 10.09
C ASP A 69 -13.73 23.59 8.97
N ILE A 70 -13.14 23.77 7.79
CA ILE A 70 -13.30 22.87 6.63
C ILE A 70 -12.04 22.01 6.42
N ALA A 71 -10.86 22.56 6.69
CA ALA A 71 -9.60 21.86 6.53
C ALA A 71 -9.42 20.70 7.53
N LEU A 72 -9.78 20.91 8.81
CA LEU A 72 -9.62 19.90 9.86
C LEU A 72 -10.52 18.66 9.65
N PRO A 73 -11.83 18.78 9.33
CA PRO A 73 -12.64 17.61 9.00
C PRO A 73 -12.15 16.86 7.76
N GLY A 74 -11.68 17.57 6.73
CA GLY A 74 -11.11 16.95 5.52
C GLY A 74 -9.87 16.12 5.83
N LEU A 75 -9.03 16.60 6.74
CA LEU A 75 -7.91 15.83 7.28
C LEU A 75 -8.36 14.56 7.99
N ILE A 76 -9.35 14.64 8.88
CA ILE A 76 -9.82 13.46 9.63
C ILE A 76 -10.35 12.41 8.65
N ILE A 77 -11.15 12.82 7.66
CA ILE A 77 -11.68 11.93 6.61
C ILE A 77 -10.55 11.29 5.82
N SER A 78 -9.42 11.98 5.59
CA SER A 78 -8.29 11.42 4.86
C SER A 78 -7.54 10.30 5.58
N VAL A 79 -7.61 10.26 6.91
CA VAL A 79 -6.99 9.22 7.72
C VAL A 79 -7.85 7.95 7.75
N VAL A 80 -9.16 8.07 7.54
CA VAL A 80 -10.11 6.94 7.55
C VAL A 80 -9.72 5.82 6.57
N PRO A 81 -9.39 6.07 5.28
CA PRO A 81 -8.95 5.03 4.36
C PRO A 81 -7.73 4.24 4.86
N ILE A 82 -6.76 4.94 5.45
CA ILE A 82 -5.54 4.32 6.01
C ILE A 82 -5.90 3.41 7.18
N ILE A 83 -6.80 3.86 8.07
CA ILE A 83 -7.27 3.03 9.19
C ILE A 83 -7.99 1.78 8.69
N VAL A 84 -8.86 1.91 7.69
CA VAL A 84 -9.59 0.78 7.11
C VAL A 84 -8.62 -0.24 6.49
N VAL A 85 -7.67 0.23 5.69
CA VAL A 85 -6.61 -0.61 5.10
C VAL A 85 -5.81 -1.28 6.21
N PHE A 86 -5.37 -0.54 7.22
CA PHE A 86 -4.62 -1.09 8.35
C PHE A 86 -5.38 -2.21 9.07
N LEU A 87 -6.66 -1.99 9.40
CA LEU A 87 -7.49 -3.00 10.08
C LEU A 87 -7.67 -4.28 9.25
N LEU A 88 -7.83 -4.14 7.92
CA LEU A 88 -7.94 -5.29 7.01
C LEU A 88 -6.62 -6.07 6.91
N LEU A 89 -5.49 -5.36 6.88
CA LEU A 89 -4.17 -5.96 6.67
C LEU A 89 -3.46 -6.39 7.96
N GLN A 90 -3.85 -5.89 9.13
CA GLN A 90 -3.18 -6.16 10.41
C GLN A 90 -2.98 -7.66 10.66
N LYS A 91 -3.99 -8.49 10.35
CA LYS A 91 -3.90 -9.95 10.53
C LYS A 91 -2.88 -10.61 9.60
N HIS A 92 -2.76 -10.13 8.37
CA HIS A 92 -1.83 -10.67 7.37
C HIS A 92 -0.39 -10.20 7.62
N ILE A 93 -0.20 -8.95 8.05
CA ILE A 93 1.11 -8.40 8.41
C ILE A 93 1.69 -9.14 9.63
N ILE A 94 0.89 -9.35 10.67
CA ILE A 94 1.32 -10.08 11.88
C ILE A 94 1.63 -11.55 11.55
N ALA A 95 0.76 -12.22 10.78
CA ALA A 95 0.98 -13.61 10.37
C ALA A 95 2.23 -13.78 9.48
N GLY A 96 2.50 -12.82 8.59
CA GLY A 96 3.69 -12.80 7.74
C GLY A 96 4.99 -12.63 8.51
N MET A 97 5.02 -11.74 9.52
CA MET A 97 6.18 -11.56 10.40
C MET A 97 6.49 -12.81 11.24
N ILE A 98 5.46 -13.42 11.83
CA ILE A 98 5.64 -14.61 12.68
C ILE A 98 6.16 -15.79 11.85
N ASN A 99 5.57 -16.05 10.68
CA ASN A 99 6.02 -17.15 9.80
C ASN A 99 7.46 -16.98 9.27
N GLY A 100 7.96 -15.74 9.18
CA GLY A 100 9.38 -15.48 8.89
C GLY A 100 10.30 -15.71 10.10
N ALA A 101 9.83 -15.42 11.31
CA ALA A 101 10.59 -15.56 12.55
C ALA A 101 10.69 -17.01 13.06
N VAL A 102 9.69 -17.86 12.83
CA VAL A 102 9.72 -19.28 13.27
C VAL A 102 10.65 -20.16 12.40
N LYS A 103 11.17 -19.63 11.29
CA LYS A 103 12.11 -20.33 10.40
C LYS A 103 13.50 -19.65 10.32
N SER A 104 13.91 -18.98 11.41
CA SER A 104 15.30 -18.58 11.66
C SER A 104 15.95 -19.49 12.69
#